data_AF-A0A6P0XZ65-F1
#
_entry.id   AF-A0A6P0XZ65-F1
#
_cell.length_a   1.000
_cell.length_b   1.000
_cell.length_c   1.000
_cell.angle_alpha   90.00
_cell.angle_beta   90.00
_cell.angle_gamma   90.00
#
_symmetry.space_group_name_H-M   'P 1'
#
loop_
_entity.id
_entity.type
_entity.pdbx_description
1 polymer ?
#
loop_
_entity_poly.entity_id
_entity_poly.type
_entity_poly.pdbx_seq_one_letter_code
_entity_poly.pdbx_strand_id
1 'polypeptide(L)'
;MSYTEYPFSLPKGFVDGEGNFHRQGKMRPATGKDEIAIHDYLKGNNSEDEGMFLILSRVITSLGSLTKITPEMFEQLFLIDFAYLKEFYLRINTQEGDFPDLGDTFSYPLDELYQEVTFIALHFHWSLEDILKMEHQERRRWVKEIGRLVQQG
;
A
#
# COMPACT_ATOMS: atom_id res chain seq x y z
N MET A 1 -14.35 1.40 -8.68
CA MET A 1 -14.14 0.58 -7.47
C MET A 1 -14.01 1.53 -6.29
N SER A 2 -14.77 1.30 -5.23
CA SER A 2 -14.61 1.98 -3.94
C SER A 2 -13.67 1.14 -3.08
N TYR A 3 -12.55 1.71 -2.63
CA TYR A 3 -11.64 1.05 -1.70
C TYR A 3 -12.15 1.22 -0.27
N THR A 4 -11.74 0.32 0.63
CA THR A 4 -11.95 0.54 2.06
C THR A 4 -10.99 1.64 2.53
N GLU A 5 -11.52 2.71 3.13
CA GLU A 5 -10.71 3.76 3.73
C GLU A 5 -10.62 3.58 5.24
N TYR A 6 -9.41 3.54 5.76
CA TYR A 6 -9.13 3.41 7.18
C TYR A 6 -8.76 4.79 7.76
N PRO A 7 -9.52 5.31 8.74
CA PRO A 7 -9.20 6.57 9.37
C PRO A 7 -7.99 6.43 10.29
N PHE A 8 -7.16 7.47 10.35
CA PHE A 8 -6.02 7.57 11.26
C PHE A 8 -5.91 8.97 11.88
N SER A 9 -5.17 9.07 12.98
CA SER A 9 -4.83 10.36 13.59
C SER A 9 -3.35 10.41 13.94
N LEU A 10 -2.65 11.40 13.41
CA LEU A 10 -1.24 11.64 13.70
C LEU A 10 -1.04 11.99 15.18
N PRO A 11 -0.05 11.39 15.88
CA PRO A 11 0.32 11.75 17.24
C PRO A 11 0.56 13.25 17.46
N LYS A 12 1.34 13.91 16.60
CA LYS A 12 1.67 15.35 16.68
C LYS A 12 0.91 16.17 15.64
N GLY A 13 0.81 15.68 14.41
CA GLY A 13 0.17 16.37 13.30
C GLY A 13 1.18 17.04 12.37
N PHE A 14 0.72 17.33 11.17
CA PHE A 14 1.45 17.98 10.09
C PHE A 14 1.02 19.44 9.98
N VAL A 15 1.97 20.34 9.77
CA VAL A 15 1.69 21.75 9.47
C VAL A 15 2.08 21.99 8.02
N ASP A 16 1.14 22.47 7.20
CA ASP A 16 1.41 22.74 5.78
C ASP A 16 2.20 24.05 5.59
N GLY A 17 2.58 24.33 4.34
CA GLY A 17 3.32 25.55 4.00
C GLY A 17 2.56 26.85 4.25
N GLU A 18 1.25 26.80 4.44
CA GLU A 18 0.38 27.95 4.77
C GLU A 18 0.19 28.11 6.29
N GLY A 19 0.71 27.18 7.10
CA GLY A 19 0.57 27.16 8.55
C GLY A 19 -0.72 26.48 9.05
N ASN A 20 -1.48 25.81 8.16
CA ASN A 20 -2.65 25.05 8.57
C ASN A 20 -2.23 23.75 9.25
N PHE A 21 -2.98 23.35 10.28
CA PHE A 21 -2.70 22.14 11.06
C PHE A 21 -3.58 20.97 10.63
N HIS A 22 -2.94 19.84 10.30
CA HIS A 22 -3.57 18.62 9.82
C HIS A 22 -3.22 17.44 10.72
N ARG A 23 -4.24 16.71 11.18
CA ARG A 23 -4.02 15.59 12.11
C ARG A 23 -4.82 14.35 11.79
N GLN A 24 -6.03 14.51 11.28
CA GLN A 24 -6.90 13.40 10.90
C GLN A 24 -6.67 13.09 9.43
N GLY A 25 -6.55 11.82 9.08
CA GLY A 25 -6.39 11.41 7.70
C GLY A 25 -7.06 10.07 7.42
N LYS A 26 -6.98 9.66 6.16
CA LYS A 26 -7.48 8.38 5.69
C LYS A 26 -6.44 7.72 4.80
N MET A 27 -6.37 6.40 4.88
CA MET A 27 -5.48 5.58 4.07
C MET A 27 -6.26 4.39 3.51
N ARG A 28 -5.98 4.02 2.27
CA ARG A 28 -6.49 2.78 1.65
C ARG A 28 -5.39 1.72 1.63
N PRO A 29 -5.73 0.43 1.52
CA PRO A 29 -4.75 -0.61 1.22
C PRO A 29 -4.03 -0.34 -0.11
N ALA A 30 -2.82 -0.86 -0.22
CA ALA A 30 -2.04 -0.87 -1.46
C ALA A 30 -2.69 -1.79 -2.50
N THR A 31 -2.60 -1.36 -3.76
CA THR A 31 -3.03 -2.14 -4.93
C THR A 31 -1.82 -2.71 -5.64
N GLY A 32 -2.04 -3.65 -6.57
CA GLY A 32 -0.97 -4.19 -7.41
C GLY A 32 -0.25 -3.10 -8.21
N LYS A 33 -0.95 -2.03 -8.60
CA LYS A 33 -0.32 -0.85 -9.24
C LYS A 33 0.64 -0.11 -8.32
N ASP A 34 0.36 -0.06 -7.02
CA ASP A 34 1.25 0.58 -6.04
C ASP A 34 2.46 -0.29 -5.74
N GLU A 35 2.27 -1.61 -5.66
CA GLU A 35 3.34 -2.61 -5.51
C GLU A 35 4.34 -2.58 -6.68
N ILE A 36 3.85 -2.50 -7.93
CA ILE A 36 4.72 -2.33 -9.11
C ILE A 36 5.51 -1.03 -9.04
N ALA A 37 4.83 0.07 -8.69
CA ALA A 37 5.46 1.39 -8.66
C ALA A 37 6.62 1.44 -7.64
N ILE A 38 6.46 0.81 -6.47
CA ILE A 38 7.51 0.81 -5.46
C ILE A 38 8.69 -0.09 -5.83
N HIS A 39 8.41 -1.25 -6.39
CA HIS A 39 9.46 -2.14 -6.87
C HIS A 39 10.32 -1.46 -7.95
N ASP A 40 9.68 -0.81 -8.94
CA ASP A 40 10.40 -0.10 -10.00
C ASP A 40 11.21 1.07 -9.45
N TYR A 41 10.68 1.74 -8.42
CA TYR A 41 11.38 2.81 -7.71
C TYR A 41 12.64 2.30 -6.97
N LEU A 42 12.54 1.21 -6.21
CA LEU A 42 13.66 0.68 -5.42
C LEU A 42 14.79 0.10 -6.29
N LYS A 43 14.49 -0.37 -7.51
CA LYS A 43 15.53 -0.77 -8.48
C LYS A 43 16.48 0.37 -8.87
N GLY A 44 16.10 1.63 -8.65
CA GLY A 44 16.85 2.82 -9.03
C GLY A 44 18.00 3.25 -8.10
N ASN A 45 18.47 2.39 -7.18
CA ASN A 45 19.38 2.74 -6.07
C ASN A 45 18.79 3.74 -5.04
N ASN A 46 17.47 3.82 -4.94
CA ASN A 46 16.80 4.65 -3.93
C ASN A 46 16.76 3.91 -2.58
N SER A 47 16.68 4.68 -1.50
CA SER A 47 16.59 4.14 -0.14
C SER A 47 15.20 3.57 0.18
N GLU A 48 15.13 2.71 1.21
CA GLU A 48 13.86 2.18 1.70
C GLU A 48 12.94 3.27 2.25
N ASP A 49 13.49 4.30 2.91
CA ASP A 49 12.71 5.41 3.44
C ASP A 49 12.06 6.23 2.31
N GLU A 50 12.78 6.45 1.21
CA GLU A 50 12.22 7.09 0.02
C GLU A 50 11.12 6.23 -0.63
N GLY A 51 11.30 4.91 -0.65
CA GLY A 51 10.23 3.97 -1.02
C GLY A 51 9.00 4.14 -0.11
N MET A 52 9.20 4.28 1.19
CA MET A 52 8.12 4.49 2.15
C MET A 52 7.38 5.80 1.90
N PHE A 53 8.09 6.87 1.58
CA PHE A 53 7.46 8.14 1.19
C PHE A 53 6.61 7.98 -0.08
N LEU A 54 7.14 7.25 -1.07
CA LEU A 54 6.39 6.97 -2.29
C LEU A 54 5.11 6.21 -1.97
N ILE A 55 5.15 5.11 -1.21
CA ILE A 55 3.94 4.32 -0.95
C ILE A 55 2.92 5.12 -0.14
N LEU A 56 3.34 5.81 0.92
CA LEU A 56 2.46 6.60 1.76
C LEU A 56 1.80 7.73 0.96
N SER A 57 2.53 8.39 0.05
CA SER A 57 1.97 9.43 -0.82
C SER A 57 0.86 8.91 -1.74
N ARG A 58 0.89 7.61 -2.08
CA ARG A 58 -0.08 6.97 -2.97
C ARG A 58 -1.29 6.40 -2.25
N VAL A 59 -1.10 5.94 -1.01
CA VAL A 59 -2.14 5.25 -0.24
C VAL A 59 -2.88 6.14 0.75
N ILE A 60 -2.30 7.26 1.17
CA ILE A 60 -3.01 8.27 1.97
C ILE A 60 -3.94 9.04 1.05
N THR A 61 -5.25 8.88 1.24
CA THR A 61 -6.27 9.53 0.41
C THR A 61 -6.62 10.93 0.91
N SER A 62 -6.36 11.21 2.19
CA SER A 62 -6.49 12.56 2.75
C SER A 62 -5.70 12.76 4.05
N LEU A 63 -5.28 13.99 4.30
CA LEU A 63 -4.74 14.47 5.57
C LEU A 63 -5.28 15.88 5.87
N GLY A 64 -6.30 15.96 6.73
CA GLY A 64 -7.10 17.18 6.92
C GLY A 64 -7.79 17.58 5.62
N SER A 65 -7.54 18.80 5.15
CA SER A 65 -8.03 19.29 3.85
C SER A 65 -7.14 18.87 2.66
N LEU A 66 -5.98 18.27 2.90
CA LEU A 66 -5.05 17.87 1.84
C LEU A 66 -5.53 16.56 1.20
N THR A 67 -5.80 16.60 -0.10
CA THR A 67 -6.19 15.42 -0.91
C THR A 67 -5.08 14.95 -1.84
N LYS A 68 -4.04 15.77 -2.01
CA LYS A 68 -2.82 15.43 -2.75
C LYS A 68 -1.68 15.36 -1.75
N ILE A 69 -1.16 14.16 -1.54
CA ILE A 69 -0.01 13.90 -0.69
C ILE A 69 1.21 13.66 -1.57
N THR A 70 2.34 14.24 -1.25
CA THR A 70 3.59 14.07 -2.01
C THR A 70 4.71 13.57 -1.10
N PRO A 71 5.73 12.87 -1.64
CA PRO A 71 6.85 12.37 -0.84
C PRO A 71 7.54 13.45 -0.01
N GLU A 72 7.70 14.65 -0.55
CA GLU A 72 8.40 15.78 0.07
C GLU A 72 7.69 16.29 1.34
N MET A 73 6.38 16.04 1.47
CA MET A 73 5.63 16.40 2.68
C MET A 73 6.10 15.61 3.91
N PHE A 74 6.61 14.39 3.71
CA PHE A 74 7.07 13.54 4.80
C PHE A 74 8.43 13.97 5.35
N GLU A 75 9.23 14.71 4.58
CA GLU A 75 10.50 15.30 5.04
C GLU A 75 10.29 16.33 6.15
N GLN A 76 9.12 16.96 6.20
CA GLN A 76 8.75 17.98 7.20
C GLN A 76 7.96 17.39 8.37
N LEU A 77 7.68 16.08 8.33
CA LEU A 77 6.87 15.39 9.34
C LEU A 77 7.72 15.06 10.56
N PHE A 78 7.11 15.12 11.76
CA PHE A 78 7.79 14.63 12.95
C PHE A 78 8.10 13.12 12.82
N LEU A 79 9.28 12.70 13.29
CA LEU A 79 9.71 11.30 13.24
C LEU A 79 8.66 10.33 13.85
N ILE A 80 8.00 10.75 14.94
CA ILE A 80 6.95 9.95 15.59
C ILE A 80 5.70 9.78 14.72
N ASP A 81 5.35 10.80 13.92
CA ASP A 81 4.22 10.75 13.01
C ASP A 81 4.56 9.91 11.78
N PHE A 82 5.78 10.00 11.26
CA PHE A 82 6.24 9.13 10.18
C PHE A 82 6.24 7.65 10.61
N ALA A 83 6.80 7.35 11.79
CA ALA A 83 6.77 6.00 12.35
C ALA A 83 5.34 5.50 12.55
N TYR A 84 4.43 6.35 13.03
CA TYR A 84 3.01 6.01 13.13
C TYR A 84 2.39 5.66 11.77
N LEU A 85 2.66 6.45 10.72
CA LEU A 85 2.15 6.18 9.38
C LEU A 85 2.71 4.87 8.79
N LYS A 86 4.00 4.59 9.00
CA LYS A 86 4.63 3.33 8.59
C LYS A 86 3.94 2.13 9.25
N GLU A 87 3.77 2.17 10.57
CA GLU A 87 3.07 1.11 11.32
C GLU A 87 1.60 0.97 10.89
N PHE A 88 0.92 2.09 10.64
CA PHE A 88 -0.46 2.07 10.16
C PHE A 88 -0.55 1.43 8.76
N TYR A 89 0.36 1.78 7.86
CA TYR A 89 0.46 1.19 6.53
C TYR A 89 0.66 -0.31 6.60
N LEU A 90 1.61 -0.78 7.41
CA LEU A 90 1.85 -2.21 7.62
C LEU A 90 0.56 -2.87 8.11
N ARG A 91 -0.03 -2.37 9.19
CA ARG A 91 -1.23 -2.96 9.79
C ARG A 91 -2.40 -3.14 8.82
N ILE A 92 -2.63 -2.20 7.89
CA ILE A 92 -3.77 -2.33 6.94
C ILE A 92 -3.44 -3.21 5.72
N ASN A 93 -2.16 -3.42 5.41
CA ASN A 93 -1.71 -4.22 4.27
C ASN A 93 -1.36 -5.66 4.64
N THR A 94 -1.07 -5.92 5.91
CA THR A 94 -0.68 -7.24 6.41
C THR A 94 -1.87 -8.04 6.95
N GLN A 95 -1.88 -9.36 6.75
CA GLN A 95 -2.84 -10.27 7.40
C GLN A 95 -2.39 -10.64 8.82
N GLU A 96 -3.30 -11.02 9.72
CA GLU A 96 -2.94 -11.64 10.99
C GLU A 96 -2.01 -12.85 10.73
N GLY A 97 -0.76 -12.76 11.22
CA GLY A 97 0.24 -13.83 11.12
C GLY A 97 1.24 -13.73 9.97
N ASP A 98 1.17 -12.69 9.13
CA ASP A 98 2.10 -12.46 8.02
C ASP A 98 2.90 -11.16 8.23
N PHE A 99 3.35 -10.88 9.46
CA PHE A 99 4.19 -9.70 9.73
C PHE A 99 5.49 -9.85 8.93
N PRO A 100 5.75 -9.01 7.91
CA PRO A 100 7.07 -8.97 7.32
C PRO A 100 8.04 -8.58 8.43
N ASP A 101 9.25 -9.16 8.40
CA ASP A 101 10.35 -8.55 9.15
C ASP A 101 10.42 -7.08 8.73
N LEU A 102 10.56 -6.14 9.67
CA LEU A 102 10.37 -4.71 9.41
C LEU A 102 11.33 -4.15 8.31
N GLY A 103 12.42 -4.87 8.03
CA GLY A 103 13.34 -4.62 6.91
C GLY A 103 12.86 -5.11 5.54
N ASP A 104 11.84 -5.95 5.49
CA ASP A 104 11.30 -6.60 4.28
C ASP A 104 9.97 -5.95 3.83
N THR A 105 9.68 -4.73 4.30
CA THR A 105 8.40 -4.03 4.08
C THR A 105 8.02 -3.88 2.59
N PHE A 106 8.99 -3.92 1.68
CA PHE A 106 8.79 -3.86 0.22
C PHE A 106 9.09 -5.17 -0.50
N SER A 107 9.28 -6.26 0.24
CA SER A 107 9.79 -7.52 -0.27
C SER A 107 8.73 -8.43 -0.85
N TYR A 108 7.54 -7.92 -1.17
CA TYR A 108 6.61 -8.72 -1.95
C TYR A 108 7.26 -8.96 -3.31
N PRO A 109 7.73 -10.19 -3.61
CA PRO A 109 8.57 -10.38 -4.77
C PRO A 109 7.68 -10.19 -6.00
N LEU A 110 8.12 -9.36 -6.94
CA LEU A 110 7.31 -9.01 -8.10
C LEU A 110 6.87 -10.26 -8.91
N ASP A 111 7.65 -11.34 -8.82
CA ASP A 111 7.30 -12.64 -9.39
C ASP A 111 6.05 -13.25 -8.75
N GLU A 112 5.85 -13.13 -7.44
CA GLU A 112 4.62 -13.57 -6.77
C GLU A 112 3.43 -12.73 -7.22
N LEU A 113 3.58 -11.41 -7.33
CA LEU A 113 2.52 -10.55 -7.86
C LEU A 113 2.12 -10.98 -9.29
N TYR A 114 3.09 -11.20 -10.17
CA TYR A 114 2.80 -11.65 -11.54
C TYR A 114 2.18 -13.04 -11.57
N GLN A 115 2.56 -13.95 -10.67
CA GLN A 115 1.94 -15.27 -10.54
C GLN A 115 0.49 -15.15 -10.08
N GLU A 116 0.19 -14.36 -9.03
CA GLU A 116 -1.18 -14.12 -8.56
C GLU A 116 -2.06 -13.60 -9.70
N VAL A 117 -1.58 -12.55 -10.38
CA VAL A 117 -2.31 -11.85 -11.42
C VAL A 117 -2.54 -12.76 -12.63
N THR A 118 -1.52 -13.50 -13.06
CA THR A 118 -1.62 -14.45 -14.16
C THR A 118 -2.56 -15.59 -13.81
N PHE A 119 -2.48 -16.12 -12.59
CA PHE A 119 -3.35 -17.20 -12.13
C PHE A 119 -4.82 -16.76 -12.11
N ILE A 120 -5.13 -15.56 -11.61
CA ILE A 120 -6.49 -15.01 -11.64
C ILE A 120 -6.95 -14.77 -13.08
N ALA A 121 -6.12 -14.14 -13.91
CA ALA A 121 -6.45 -13.83 -15.31
C ALA A 121 -6.76 -15.10 -16.12
N LEU A 122 -5.99 -16.18 -15.92
CA LEU A 122 -6.20 -17.46 -16.59
C LEU A 122 -7.57 -18.10 -16.28
N HIS A 123 -8.10 -17.90 -15.06
CA HIS A 123 -9.34 -18.57 -14.62
C HIS A 123 -10.60 -17.71 -14.79
N PHE A 124 -10.50 -16.39 -14.56
CA PHE A 124 -11.65 -15.49 -14.64
C PHE A 124 -11.73 -14.72 -15.96
N HIS A 125 -10.67 -14.73 -16.77
CA HIS A 125 -10.53 -13.92 -17.99
C HIS A 125 -10.71 -12.41 -17.76
N TRP A 126 -10.49 -11.96 -16.53
CA TRP A 126 -10.45 -10.54 -16.20
C TRP A 126 -9.18 -9.89 -16.76
N SER A 127 -9.28 -8.60 -17.07
CA SER A 127 -8.14 -7.86 -17.60
C SER A 127 -7.05 -7.71 -16.53
N LEU A 128 -5.79 -7.68 -16.98
CA LEU A 128 -4.65 -7.36 -16.12
C LEU A 128 -4.87 -6.04 -15.35
N GLU A 129 -5.47 -5.06 -16.03
CA GLU A 129 -5.71 -3.74 -15.45
C GLU A 129 -6.70 -3.80 -14.28
N ASP A 130 -7.75 -4.62 -14.39
CA ASP A 130 -8.77 -4.75 -13.34
C ASP A 130 -8.25 -5.54 -12.15
N ILE A 131 -7.44 -6.57 -12.39
CA ILE A 131 -6.80 -7.34 -11.32
C ILE A 131 -5.77 -6.49 -10.58
N LEU A 132 -4.98 -5.65 -11.28
CA LEU A 132 -4.00 -4.77 -10.64
C LEU A 132 -4.63 -3.64 -9.82
N LYS A 133 -5.91 -3.30 -10.04
CA LYS A 133 -6.67 -2.36 -9.20
C LYS A 133 -7.13 -3.00 -7.88
N MET A 134 -7.11 -4.32 -7.77
CA MET A 134 -7.51 -5.02 -6.55
C MET A 134 -6.51 -4.78 -5.43
N GLU A 135 -7.03 -4.72 -4.21
CA GLU A 135 -6.25 -4.76 -2.99
C GLU A 135 -5.45 -6.07 -2.94
N HIS A 136 -4.25 -6.04 -2.35
CA HIS A 136 -3.41 -7.23 -2.20
C HIS A 136 -4.18 -8.42 -1.58
N GLN A 137 -4.94 -8.14 -0.52
CA GLN A 137 -5.74 -9.15 0.19
C GLN A 137 -6.84 -9.78 -0.68
N GLU A 138 -7.45 -8.99 -1.56
CA GLU A 138 -8.49 -9.47 -2.47
C GLU A 138 -7.89 -10.45 -3.49
N ARG A 139 -6.75 -10.12 -4.09
CA ARG A 139 -6.06 -11.02 -5.03
C ARG A 139 -5.69 -12.34 -4.37
N ARG A 140 -5.06 -12.31 -3.19
CA ARG A 140 -4.68 -13.52 -2.45
C ARG A 140 -5.86 -14.40 -2.08
N ARG A 141 -7.00 -13.78 -1.75
CA ARG A 141 -8.26 -14.52 -1.51
C ARG A 141 -8.67 -15.28 -2.75
N TRP A 142 -8.67 -14.65 -3.92
CA TRP A 142 -9.03 -15.32 -5.18
C TRP A 142 -8.04 -16.42 -5.56
N VAL A 143 -6.74 -16.20 -5.40
CA VAL A 143 -5.73 -17.25 -5.62
C VAL A 143 -5.98 -18.47 -4.74
N LYS A 144 -6.25 -18.25 -3.44
CA LYS A 144 -6.58 -19.33 -2.50
C LYS A 144 -7.86 -20.08 -2.89
N GLU A 145 -8.88 -19.37 -3.35
CA GLU A 145 -10.16 -19.96 -3.73
C GLU A 145 -10.03 -20.80 -5.01
N ILE A 146 -9.40 -20.25 -6.06
CA ILE A 146 -9.11 -20.97 -7.29
C ILE A 146 -8.28 -22.22 -6.97
N GLY A 147 -7.21 -22.06 -6.17
CA GLY A 147 -6.34 -23.18 -5.79
C GLY A 147 -7.08 -24.31 -5.08
N ARG A 148 -8.04 -23.99 -4.19
CA ARG A 148 -8.90 -25.00 -3.55
C ARG A 148 -9.74 -25.75 -4.58
N LEU A 149 -10.34 -25.05 -5.53
CA LEU A 149 -11.22 -25.65 -6.54
C LEU A 149 -10.45 -26.54 -7.53
N VAL A 150 -9.28 -26.08 -7.99
CA VAL A 150 -8.44 -26.82 -8.94
C VAL A 150 -7.87 -28.11 -8.31
N GLN A 151 -7.58 -28.12 -7.01
CA GLN A 151 -7.08 -29.33 -6.32
C GLN A 151 -8.17 -30.39 -6.04
N GLN A 152 -9.46 -30.04 -6.21
CA GLN A 152 -10.60 -30.93 -5.96
C GLN A 152 -11.17 -31.58 -7.23
N GLY A 153 -10.71 -31.17 -8.42
CA GLY A 153 -11.12 -31.72 -9.72
C GLY A 153 -10.06 -32.58 -10.36
#